data_AF-A0A3D5UTX7-F1
#
_entry.id   AF-A0A3D5UTX7-F1
#
_cell.length_a   1.000
_cell.length_b   1.000
_cell.length_c   1.000
_cell.angle_alpha   90.00
_cell.angle_beta   90.00
_cell.angle_gamma   90.00
#
_symmetry.space_group_name_H-M   'P 1'
#
loop_
_entity.id
_entity.type
_entity.pdbx_description
1 polymer ?
#
loop_
_entity_poly.entity_id
_entity_poly.type
_entity_poly.pdbx_seq_one_letter_code
_entity_poly.pdbx_strand_id
1 'polypeptide(L)' 'MRKRGAASIHVAITHALFDKAVEEKILSAGAKAVWSTTSVPHGTNAISLAGILADILRRELNE' A
#
# COMPACT_ATOMS: atom_id res chain seq x y z
N MET A 1 -7.65 1.05 17.74
CA MET A 1 -6.76 -0.13 17.82
C MET A 1 -5.81 -0.07 19.02
N ARG A 2 -5.00 0.98 19.22
CA ARG A 2 -4.09 1.08 20.39
C ARG A 2 -4.81 1.01 21.74
N LYS A 3 -5.93 1.74 21.90
CA LYS A 3 -6.80 1.66 23.09
C LYS A 3 -7.38 0.25 23.35
N ARG A 4 -7.33 -0.64 22.35
CA ARG A 4 -7.77 -2.05 22.44
C ARG A 4 -6.59 -3.02 22.59
N GLY A 5 -5.38 -2.54 22.89
CA GLY A 5 -4.20 -3.37 23.17
C GLY A 5 -3.30 -3.69 21.97
N ALA A 6 -3.52 -3.10 20.79
CA ALA A 6 -2.63 -3.32 19.63
C ALA A 6 -1.22 -2.74 19.89
N ALA A 7 -0.19 -3.60 19.84
CA ALA A 7 1.20 -3.20 20.04
C ALA A 7 1.76 -2.31 18.91
N SER A 8 1.33 -2.57 17.66
CA SER A 8 1.64 -1.73 16.50
C SER A 8 0.52 -1.79 15.47
N ILE A 9 0.43 -0.79 14.60
CA ILE A 9 -0.57 -0.70 13.54
C ILE A 9 0.19 -0.30 12.26
N HIS A 10 -0.02 -1.04 11.18
CA HIS A 10 0.51 -0.72 9.86
C HIS A 10 -0.66 -0.69 8.87
N VAL A 11 -0.58 0.17 7.88
CA VAL A 11 -1.64 0.33 6.87
C VAL A 11 -1.06 -0.06 5.50
N ALA A 12 -1.66 -1.06 4.87
CA ALA A 12 -1.29 -1.50 3.52
C ALA A 12 -2.43 -1.16 2.55
N ILE A 13 -2.10 -0.54 1.42
CA ILE A 13 -3.08 0.00 0.48
C ILE A 13 -2.73 -0.47 -0.94
N THR A 14 -3.69 -1.05 -1.66
CA THR A 14 -3.45 -1.42 -3.06
C THR A 14 -3.24 -0.16 -3.90
N HIS A 15 -4.21 0.75 -3.92
CA HIS A 15 -4.20 1.97 -4.72
C HIS A 15 -4.11 3.22 -3.83
N ALA A 16 -2.91 3.79 -3.69
CA ALA A 16 -2.69 5.02 -2.93
C ALA A 16 -3.10 6.27 -3.74
N LEU A 17 -4.41 6.54 -3.80
CA LEU A 17 -5.00 7.69 -4.50
C LEU A 17 -5.13 8.94 -3.61
N PHE A 18 -4.42 8.96 -2.50
CA PHE A 18 -4.49 10.02 -1.51
C PHE A 18 -3.25 10.94 -1.61
N ASP A 19 -3.31 12.10 -0.97
CA ASP A 19 -2.20 13.04 -0.93
C ASP A 19 -1.38 12.93 0.36
N LYS A 20 -0.30 13.70 0.45
CA LYS A 20 0.56 13.73 1.64
C LYS A 20 -0.20 14.11 2.92
N ALA A 21 -1.20 14.98 2.85
CA ALA A 21 -1.96 15.40 4.04
C ALA A 21 -2.81 14.24 4.59
N VAL A 22 -3.34 13.37 3.72
CA VAL A 22 -4.01 12.14 4.14
C VAL A 22 -3.02 11.15 4.73
N GLU A 23 -1.82 11.02 4.16
CA GLU A 23 -0.76 10.17 4.74
C GLU A 23 -0.44 10.60 6.19
N GLU A 24 -0.24 11.89 6.42
CA GLU A 24 0.02 12.48 7.74
C GLU A 24 -1.15 12.26 8.71
N LYS A 25 -2.39 12.34 8.23
CA LYS A 25 -3.59 12.00 9.02
C LYS A 25 -3.61 10.54 9.44
N ILE A 26 -3.20 9.62 8.57
CA ILE A 26 -3.15 8.19 8.89
C ILE A 26 -2.08 7.92 9.96
N LEU A 27 -0.89 8.52 9.82
CA LEU A 27 0.20 8.39 10.79
C LEU A 27 -0.19 8.99 12.15
N SER A 28 -0.76 10.21 12.17
CA SER A 28 -1.21 10.86 13.41
C SER A 28 -2.38 10.13 14.09
N ALA A 29 -3.20 9.38 13.35
CA ALA A 29 -4.22 8.49 13.92
C ALA A 29 -3.63 7.26 14.67
N GLY A 30 -2.31 7.09 14.61
CA GLY A 30 -1.56 6.08 15.36
C GLY A 30 -1.05 4.91 14.52
N ALA A 31 -1.09 5.01 13.19
CA ALA A 31 -0.36 4.10 12.33
C ALA A 31 1.15 4.33 12.46
N LYS A 32 1.92 3.23 12.48
CA LYS A 32 3.38 3.26 12.51
C LYS A 32 3.97 3.48 11.12
N ALA A 33 3.31 2.97 10.09
CA ALA A 33 3.70 3.16 8.70
C ALA A 33 2.50 3.00 7.77
N VAL A 34 2.62 3.60 6.58
CA VAL A 34 1.72 3.42 5.44
C VAL A 34 2.52 2.88 4.27
N TRP A 35 2.07 1.77 3.70
CA TRP A 35 2.68 1.11 2.55
C TRP A 35 1.67 0.97 1.43
N SER A 36 2.11 1.17 0.21
CA SER A 36 1.28 0.93 -0.98
C SER A 36 1.96 0.05 -2.00
N THR A 37 1.13 -0.46 -2.91
CA THR A 37 1.64 -1.14 -4.10
C THR A 37 2.00 -0.15 -5.20
N THR A 38 2.82 -0.57 -6.16
CA THR A 38 3.17 0.23 -7.34
C THR A 38 2.04 0.33 -8.38
N SER A 39 0.78 0.13 -8.01
CA SER A 39 -0.36 0.26 -8.94
C SER A 39 -0.54 1.69 -9.47
N VAL A 40 -0.09 2.68 -8.68
CA VAL A 40 -0.05 4.10 -9.04
C VAL A 40 1.26 4.71 -8.53
N PRO A 41 1.84 5.73 -9.19
CA PRO A 41 2.98 6.46 -8.65
C PRO A 41 2.58 7.15 -7.35
N HIS A 42 3.21 6.77 -6.24
CA HIS A 42 2.96 7.36 -4.93
C HIS A 42 4.19 7.25 -4.02
N GLY A 43 4.35 8.19 -3.10
CA GLY A 43 5.51 8.26 -2.18
C GLY A 43 5.61 7.08 -1.20
N THR A 44 4.49 6.41 -0.93
CA THR A 44 4.40 5.26 -0.01
C THR A 44 4.66 3.90 -0.67
N ASN A 45 5.01 3.87 -1.96
CA ASN A 45 5.19 2.61 -2.70
C ASN A 45 6.30 1.77 -2.08
N ALA A 46 5.92 0.58 -1.58
CA ALA A 46 6.82 -0.36 -0.93
C ALA A 46 6.67 -1.79 -1.48
N ILE A 47 5.62 -2.07 -2.25
CA ILE A 47 5.28 -3.41 -2.75
C ILE A 47 5.14 -3.35 -4.27
N SER A 48 6.05 -4.00 -5.02
CA SER A 48 5.98 -4.01 -6.48
C SER A 48 4.92 -4.98 -7.00
N LEU A 49 4.08 -4.51 -7.94
CA LEU A 49 3.17 -5.36 -8.71
C LEU A 49 3.77 -5.89 -10.01
N ALA A 50 4.99 -5.48 -10.38
CA ALA A 50 5.55 -5.78 -11.69
C ALA A 50 5.63 -7.30 -11.96
N GLY A 51 6.03 -8.09 -10.96
CA GLY A 51 6.12 -9.55 -11.09
C GLY A 51 4.77 -10.20 -11.37
N ILE A 52 3.77 -9.96 -10.51
CA ILE A 52 2.45 -10.59 -10.65
C ILE A 52 1.76 -10.19 -11.96
N LEU A 53 1.89 -8.93 -12.38
CA LEU A 53 1.33 -8.45 -13.64
C LEU A 53 2.04 -9.06 -14.84
N ALA A 54 3.38 -9.16 -14.81
CA ALA A 54 4.14 -9.79 -15.88
C ALA A 54 3.80 -11.29 -16.00
N ASP A 55 3.61 -11.98 -14.88
CA ASP A 55 3.23 -13.39 -14.85
C ASP A 55 1.88 -13.62 -15.52
N ILE A 56 0.89 -12.80 -15.19
CA ILE A 56 -0.45 -12.88 -15.79
C ILE A 56 -0.39 -12.53 -17.28
N LEU A 57 0.29 -11.44 -17.65
CA LEU A 57 0.44 -11.05 -19.05
C LEU A 57 1.06 -12.17 -19.90
N ARG A 58 2.05 -12.92 -19.38
CA ARG A 58 2.61 -14.07 -20.07
C ARG A 58 1.63 -15.23 -20.23
N ARG A 59 0.69 -15.42 -19.31
CA ARG A 59 -0.35 -16.45 -19.44
C ARG A 59 -1.35 -16.07 -20.53
N GLU A 60 -1.89 -14.85 -20.45
CA GLU A 60 -2.88 -14.34 -21.40
C GLU A 60 -2.35 -14.27 -22.85
N LEU A 61 -1.05 -14.05 -23.05
CA LEU A 61 -0.44 -14.03 -24.38
C LEU A 61 -0.13 -15.43 -24.95
N ASN A 62 -0.17 -16.47 -24.12
CA ASN A 62 0.09 -17.85 -24.52
C ASN A 62 -1.20 -18.69 -24.65
N GLU A 63 -2.36 -18.09 -24.43
CA GLU A 63 -3.71 -18.62 -24.70
C GLU A 63 -4.20 -18.17 -26.10
#